data_AF-A0A973L7U5-F1
#
_entry.id   AF-A0A973L7U5-F1
#
_cell.length_a   1.000
_cell.length_b   1.000
_cell.length_c   1.000
_cell.angle_alpha   90.00
_cell.angle_beta   90.00
_cell.angle_gamma   90.00
#
_symmetry.space_group_name_H-M   'P 1'
#
loop_
_entity.id
_entity.type
_entity.pdbx_description
1 polymer ?
#
loop_
_entity_poly.entity_id
_entity_poly.type
_entity_poly.pdbx_seq_one_letter_code
_entity_poly.pdbx_strand_id
1 'polypeptide(L)'
;MRIPTGLVGGTAQLENALGVRARPVDEHGAADVSRVKIGPFRAQPSYGDRFATEVAPGELSGADDPALDLMLTLRPGDSAVPMLRTVLGGELDAALVVPEAAEPYPAQDPTRSVPRLVEEVAAQLKLSPDAAALYLMVLALPDPTDRNTAAWTGWKPARMKAARTELGATPLVVTGTRPRAGRTMFLPGGWHAFGAPLLPVEVWKSRWLGIDGQGRAALQITVPRLPVPELFEAAWRRVLDGDPPRLEELSTGRRR
;
A
#
# COMPACT_ATOMS: atom_id res chain seq x y z
N MET A 1 -11.04 -7.27 17.54
CA MET A 1 -11.49 -8.09 16.40
C MET A 1 -11.61 -9.53 16.89
N ARG A 2 -12.81 -10.12 16.91
CA ARG A 2 -12.99 -11.52 17.30
C ARG A 2 -12.64 -12.41 16.12
N ILE A 3 -11.51 -13.11 16.20
CA ILE A 3 -11.08 -14.04 15.15
C ILE A 3 -11.24 -15.46 15.70
N PRO A 4 -12.16 -16.28 15.17
CA PRO A 4 -12.22 -17.69 15.58
C PRO A 4 -10.93 -18.38 15.13
N THR A 5 -10.27 -19.08 16.07
CA THR A 5 -9.03 -19.82 15.83
C THR A 5 -9.29 -21.32 15.87
N GLY A 6 -8.48 -22.05 15.10
CA GLY A 6 -8.44 -23.52 15.05
C GLY A 6 -7.39 -24.14 15.97
N LEU A 7 -6.95 -23.42 17.02
CA LEU A 7 -5.80 -23.81 17.84
C LEU A 7 -6.17 -24.92 18.82
N VAL A 8 -5.82 -26.17 18.50
CA VAL A 8 -5.87 -27.30 19.44
C VAL A 8 -4.74 -27.14 20.47
N GLY A 9 -5.06 -26.92 21.74
CA GLY A 9 -4.07 -26.83 22.85
C GLY A 9 -3.31 -25.49 23.00
N GLY A 10 -3.92 -24.36 22.60
CA GLY A 10 -3.21 -23.09 22.35
C GLY A 10 -2.55 -22.34 23.52
N THR A 11 -2.97 -22.53 24.78
CA THR A 11 -2.47 -21.70 25.90
C THR A 11 -0.98 -21.91 26.18
N ALA A 12 -0.53 -23.16 26.37
CA ALA A 12 0.86 -23.45 26.72
C ALA A 12 1.84 -23.11 25.58
N GLN A 13 1.41 -23.24 24.32
CA GLN A 13 2.20 -22.86 23.16
C GLN A 13 2.42 -21.34 23.09
N LEU A 14 1.37 -20.55 23.38
CA LEU A 14 1.45 -19.09 23.45
C LEU A 14 2.31 -18.63 24.63
N GLU A 15 2.18 -19.26 25.81
CA GLU A 15 3.01 -18.93 26.98
C GLU A 15 4.50 -19.15 26.71
N ASN A 16 4.84 -20.31 26.11
CA ASN A 16 6.23 -20.66 25.77
C ASN A 16 6.82 -19.74 24.71
N ALA A 17 6.05 -19.41 23.68
CA ALA A 17 6.54 -18.59 22.58
C ALA A 17 6.74 -17.11 22.98
N LEU A 18 5.91 -16.58 23.89
CA LEU A 18 6.00 -15.19 24.33
C LEU A 18 6.82 -15.01 25.62
N GLY A 19 7.13 -16.10 26.33
CA GLY A 19 7.75 -16.05 27.65
C GLY A 19 6.86 -15.40 28.71
N VAL A 20 5.54 -15.34 28.48
CA VAL A 20 4.55 -14.69 29.36
C VAL A 20 3.53 -15.72 29.83
N ARG A 21 3.24 -15.74 31.13
CA ARG A 21 2.25 -16.65 31.71
C ARG A 21 0.82 -16.16 31.53
N ALA A 22 -0.07 -17.11 31.35
CA ALA A 22 -1.50 -16.91 31.16
C ALA A 22 -2.16 -16.41 32.45
N ARG A 23 -3.07 -15.44 32.34
CA ARG A 23 -3.83 -14.88 33.48
C ARG A 23 -5.33 -14.85 33.17
N PRO A 24 -6.22 -15.18 34.12
CA PRO A 24 -7.66 -15.01 33.93
C PRO A 24 -8.01 -13.58 33.50
N VAL A 25 -9.03 -13.42 32.67
CA VAL A 25 -9.54 -12.11 32.26
C VAL A 25 -10.74 -11.74 33.14
N ASP A 26 -10.63 -10.60 33.81
CA ASP A 26 -11.73 -10.03 34.60
C ASP A 26 -12.48 -9.01 33.72
N GLU A 27 -13.66 -9.37 33.21
CA GLU A 27 -14.59 -8.39 32.63
C GLU A 27 -15.81 -8.30 33.55
N HIS A 28 -16.08 -7.10 34.10
CA HIS A 28 -17.21 -6.81 35.00
C HIS A 28 -17.11 -7.35 36.44
N GLY A 29 -15.90 -7.53 37.00
CA GLY A 29 -15.73 -7.81 38.43
C GLY A 29 -15.93 -9.27 38.85
N ALA A 30 -16.05 -10.19 37.88
CA ALA A 30 -15.92 -11.64 38.10
C ALA A 30 -14.94 -12.21 37.08
N ALA A 31 -13.99 -13.03 37.53
CA ALA A 31 -13.04 -13.71 36.66
C ALA A 31 -13.78 -14.72 35.79
N ASP A 32 -13.83 -14.49 34.47
CA ASP A 32 -14.26 -15.52 33.54
C ASP A 32 -13.10 -16.50 33.34
N VAL A 33 -13.08 -17.57 34.14
CA VAL A 33 -12.06 -18.62 34.14
C VAL A 33 -11.91 -19.34 32.79
N SER A 34 -12.84 -19.13 31.85
CA SER A 34 -12.66 -19.63 30.49
C SER A 34 -11.71 -18.75 29.68
N ARG A 35 -11.65 -17.45 29.95
CA ARG A 35 -10.86 -16.48 29.18
C ARG A 35 -9.51 -16.22 29.82
N VAL A 36 -8.45 -16.32 29.03
CA VAL A 36 -7.07 -16.19 29.51
C VAL A 36 -6.30 -15.19 28.65
N LYS A 37 -5.63 -14.26 29.31
CA LYS A 37 -4.72 -13.28 28.69
C LYS A 37 -3.28 -13.80 28.70
N ILE A 38 -2.60 -13.68 27.56
CA ILE A 38 -1.19 -14.05 27.37
C ILE A 38 -0.52 -12.95 26.55
N GLY A 39 0.20 -12.03 27.21
CA GLY A 39 0.72 -10.83 26.55
C GLY A 39 -0.41 -10.06 25.84
N PRO A 40 -0.27 -9.71 24.54
CA PRO A 40 -1.30 -8.99 23.78
C PRO A 40 -2.48 -9.88 23.34
N PHE A 41 -2.45 -11.19 23.63
CA PHE A 41 -3.50 -12.13 23.24
C PHE A 41 -4.52 -12.35 24.36
N ARG A 42 -5.79 -12.51 23.96
CA ARG A 42 -6.87 -13.04 24.80
C ARG A 42 -7.38 -14.31 24.14
N ALA A 43 -7.18 -15.44 24.79
CA ALA A 43 -7.66 -16.74 24.33
C ALA A 43 -8.94 -17.10 25.08
N GLN A 44 -9.91 -17.66 24.38
CA GLN A 44 -11.12 -18.24 24.97
C GLN A 44 -11.39 -19.61 24.32
N PRO A 45 -12.01 -20.57 25.01
CA PRO A 45 -12.37 -21.84 24.42
C PRO A 45 -13.35 -21.60 23.27
N SER A 46 -13.18 -22.37 22.22
CA SER A 46 -14.06 -22.41 21.06
C SER A 46 -14.54 -23.85 20.86
N TYR A 47 -15.17 -24.13 19.73
CA TYR A 47 -15.72 -25.46 19.45
C TYR A 47 -14.63 -26.54 19.37
N GLY A 48 -14.80 -27.62 20.13
CA GLY A 48 -13.83 -28.70 20.28
C GLY A 48 -12.62 -28.27 21.12
N ASP A 49 -11.43 -28.81 20.81
CA ASP A 49 -10.19 -28.46 21.54
C ASP A 49 -9.59 -27.11 21.09
N ARG A 50 -10.35 -26.32 20.32
CA ARG A 50 -9.89 -25.09 19.70
C ARG A 50 -10.02 -23.91 20.65
N PHE A 51 -9.06 -22.99 20.62
CA PHE A 51 -9.21 -21.68 21.24
C PHE A 51 -9.52 -20.63 20.17
N ALA A 52 -10.38 -19.66 20.46
CA ALA A 52 -10.52 -18.39 19.77
C ALA A 52 -9.56 -17.37 20.38
N THR A 53 -8.85 -16.60 19.57
CA THR A 53 -7.76 -15.72 19.99
C THR A 53 -8.05 -14.33 19.48
N GLU A 54 -8.24 -13.40 20.41
CA GLU A 54 -8.34 -11.97 20.14
C GLU A 54 -6.98 -11.33 20.40
N VAL A 55 -6.59 -10.37 19.57
CA VAL A 55 -5.39 -9.55 19.79
C VAL A 55 -5.85 -8.19 20.27
N ALA A 56 -5.23 -7.67 21.33
CA ALA A 56 -5.41 -6.31 21.82
C ALA A 56 -4.36 -5.40 21.17
N PRO A 57 -4.69 -4.61 20.12
CA PRO A 57 -3.68 -3.90 19.35
C PRO A 57 -2.95 -2.83 20.16
N GLY A 58 -3.62 -2.21 21.14
CA GLY A 58 -3.02 -1.22 22.03
C GLY A 58 -2.01 -1.79 23.04
N GLU A 59 -1.85 -3.12 23.09
CA GLU A 59 -0.83 -3.78 23.90
C GLU A 59 0.37 -4.27 23.05
N LEU A 60 0.35 -4.03 21.74
CA LEU A 60 1.48 -4.32 20.86
C LEU A 60 2.50 -3.18 20.93
N SER A 61 3.79 -3.51 20.90
CA SER A 61 4.90 -2.55 20.95
C SER A 61 5.16 -1.85 19.61
N GLY A 62 4.55 -2.29 18.52
CA GLY A 62 4.70 -1.72 17.18
C GLY A 62 4.53 -2.75 16.06
N ALA A 63 4.89 -2.37 14.83
CA ALA A 63 4.79 -3.26 13.65
C ALA A 63 5.72 -4.49 13.71
N ASP A 64 6.81 -4.41 14.47
CA ASP A 64 7.78 -5.49 14.64
C ASP A 64 7.58 -6.25 15.98
N ASP A 65 6.42 -6.13 16.61
CA ASP A 65 6.12 -6.87 17.83
C ASP A 65 6.22 -8.40 17.58
N PRO A 66 7.01 -9.16 18.37
CA PRO A 66 7.16 -10.61 18.22
C PRO A 66 5.85 -11.40 18.25
N ALA A 67 4.81 -10.86 18.89
CA ALA A 67 3.47 -11.45 18.86
C ALA A 67 2.92 -11.58 17.43
N LEU A 68 3.24 -10.65 16.53
CA LEU A 68 2.81 -10.70 15.14
C LEU A 68 3.49 -11.84 14.36
N ASP A 69 4.76 -12.12 14.62
CA ASP A 69 5.46 -13.28 14.03
C ASP A 69 4.91 -14.61 14.57
N LEU A 70 4.57 -14.65 15.85
CA LEU A 70 3.89 -15.80 16.44
C LEU A 70 2.53 -16.04 15.78
N MET A 71 1.75 -14.98 15.52
CA MET A 71 0.48 -15.11 14.79
C MET A 71 0.68 -15.71 13.39
N LEU A 72 1.68 -15.25 12.64
CA LEU A 72 1.99 -15.81 11.32
C LEU A 72 2.41 -17.27 11.39
N THR A 73 3.17 -17.64 12.42
CA THR A 73 3.61 -19.03 12.65
C THR A 73 2.43 -19.93 12.99
N LEU A 74 1.52 -19.46 13.85
CA LEU A 74 0.33 -20.22 14.25
C LEU A 74 -0.75 -20.25 13.17
N ARG A 75 -0.78 -19.23 12.31
CA ARG A 75 -1.75 -19.09 11.21
C ARG A 75 -1.05 -18.60 9.94
N PRO A 76 -0.34 -19.50 9.23
CA PRO A 76 0.27 -19.14 7.96
C PRO A 76 -0.80 -18.60 7.00
N GLY A 77 -0.55 -17.40 6.45
CA GLY A 77 -1.47 -16.74 5.51
C GLY A 77 -2.57 -15.89 6.13
N ASP A 78 -2.55 -15.64 7.44
CA ASP A 78 -3.48 -14.69 8.06
C ASP A 78 -3.22 -13.26 7.57
N SER A 79 -4.19 -12.69 6.85
CA SER A 79 -4.10 -11.34 6.31
C SER A 79 -4.16 -10.24 7.38
N ALA A 80 -4.60 -10.55 8.60
CA ALA A 80 -4.68 -9.58 9.68
C ALA A 80 -3.29 -9.08 10.13
N VAL A 81 -2.25 -9.92 10.05
CA VAL A 81 -0.90 -9.52 10.50
C VAL A 81 -0.30 -8.44 9.59
N PRO A 82 -0.25 -8.58 8.24
CA PRO A 82 0.18 -7.50 7.37
C PRO A 82 -0.62 -6.19 7.55
N MET A 83 -1.92 -6.29 7.85
CA MET A 83 -2.76 -5.13 8.14
C MET A 83 -2.33 -4.43 9.44
N LEU A 84 -2.17 -5.19 10.53
CA LEU A 84 -1.73 -4.66 11.81
C LEU A 84 -0.34 -4.02 11.72
N ARG A 85 0.60 -4.66 11.00
CA ARG A 85 1.91 -4.07 10.73
C ARG A 85 1.82 -2.73 10.02
N THR A 86 0.93 -2.62 9.03
CA THR A 86 0.74 -1.36 8.29
C THR A 86 0.18 -0.25 9.19
N VAL A 87 -0.80 -0.57 10.05
CA VAL A 87 -1.39 0.40 10.98
C VAL A 87 -0.42 0.81 12.08
N LEU A 88 0.38 -0.12 12.60
CA LEU A 88 1.32 0.12 13.70
C LEU A 88 2.67 0.69 13.23
N GLY A 89 2.94 0.70 11.92
CA GLY A 89 4.24 1.07 11.35
C GLY A 89 4.46 2.58 11.20
N GLY A 90 3.49 3.42 11.55
CA GLY A 90 3.57 4.89 11.44
C GLY A 90 3.55 5.43 10.00
N GLU A 91 3.70 4.57 8.98
CA GLU A 91 3.66 4.96 7.56
C GLU A 91 2.35 5.66 7.18
N LEU A 92 1.22 5.23 7.76
CA LEU A 92 -0.08 5.88 7.54
C LEU A 92 -0.14 7.28 8.17
N ASP A 93 0.42 7.45 9.38
CA ASP A 93 0.47 8.76 10.03
C ASP A 93 1.33 9.73 9.22
N ALA A 94 2.48 9.26 8.72
CA ALA A 94 3.33 10.02 7.82
C ALA A 94 2.58 10.41 6.54
N ALA A 95 1.89 9.46 5.89
CA ALA A 95 1.14 9.72 4.66
C ALA A 95 -0.02 10.73 4.83
N LEU A 96 -0.51 10.94 6.06
CA LEU A 96 -1.55 11.91 6.39
C LEU A 96 -1.02 13.32 6.68
N VAL A 97 0.29 13.54 6.69
CA VAL A 97 0.88 14.87 6.87
C VAL A 97 0.50 15.76 5.68
N VAL A 98 -0.29 16.80 5.95
CA VAL A 98 -0.68 17.81 4.97
C VAL A 98 0.22 19.03 5.14
N PRO A 99 0.94 19.46 4.09
CA PRO A 99 1.75 20.68 4.16
C PRO A 99 0.90 21.91 4.46
N GLU A 100 1.39 22.78 5.33
CA GLU A 100 0.76 24.08 5.56
C GLU A 100 0.95 24.97 4.33
N ALA A 101 -0.16 25.41 3.74
CA ALA A 101 -0.18 26.22 2.53
C ALA A 101 -1.16 27.37 2.67
N ALA A 102 -0.84 28.51 2.05
CA ALA A 102 -1.71 29.70 2.08
C ALA A 102 -3.10 29.43 1.47
N GLU A 103 -3.18 28.50 0.51
CA GLU A 103 -4.43 28.01 -0.07
C GLU A 103 -4.35 26.48 -0.14
N PRO A 104 -5.39 25.75 0.32
CA PRO A 104 -5.44 24.30 0.20
C PRO A 104 -5.35 23.86 -1.27
N TYR A 105 -4.51 22.87 -1.54
CA TYR A 105 -4.42 22.23 -2.86
C TYR A 105 -4.36 20.71 -2.70
N PRO A 106 -4.80 19.94 -3.71
CA PRO A 106 -4.60 18.49 -3.71
C PRO A 106 -3.11 18.17 -3.77
N ALA A 107 -2.57 17.45 -2.79
CA ALA A 107 -1.15 17.06 -2.78
C ALA A 107 -0.74 16.25 -4.02
N GLN A 108 -1.72 15.64 -4.69
CA GLN A 108 -1.60 14.92 -5.96
C GLN A 108 -1.34 15.81 -7.18
N ASP A 109 -1.44 17.15 -7.07
CA ASP A 109 -1.02 18.08 -8.11
C ASP A 109 0.47 18.43 -7.94
N PRO A 110 1.38 17.82 -8.73
CA PRO A 110 2.82 18.05 -8.58
C PRO A 110 3.23 19.48 -8.96
N THR A 111 2.41 20.23 -9.70
CA THR A 111 2.70 21.65 -9.98
C THR A 111 2.57 22.53 -8.75
N ARG A 112 1.88 22.05 -7.71
CA ARG A 112 1.72 22.73 -6.41
C ARG A 112 2.54 22.06 -5.32
N SER A 113 2.57 20.73 -5.30
CA SER A 113 3.22 19.97 -4.23
C SER A 113 4.73 19.81 -4.39
N VAL A 114 5.23 19.67 -5.63
CA VAL A 114 6.66 19.47 -5.94
C VAL A 114 7.10 20.25 -7.18
N PRO A 115 6.89 21.58 -7.26
CA PRO A 115 7.12 22.35 -8.49
C PRO A 115 8.57 22.28 -9.01
N ARG A 116 9.56 22.26 -8.11
CA ARG A 116 10.98 22.10 -8.50
C ARG A 116 11.26 20.75 -9.14
N LEU A 117 10.60 19.69 -8.67
CA LEU A 117 10.72 18.36 -9.28
C LEU A 117 10.09 18.33 -10.67
N VAL A 118 8.97 19.04 -10.88
CA VAL A 118 8.37 19.19 -12.21
C VAL A 118 9.35 19.86 -13.18
N GLU A 119 10.02 20.94 -12.75
CA GLU A 119 11.06 21.61 -13.55
C GLU A 119 12.24 20.68 -13.88
N GLU A 120 12.71 19.92 -12.90
CA GLU A 120 13.79 18.94 -13.09
C GLU A 120 13.41 17.87 -14.11
N VAL A 121 12.25 17.24 -13.93
CA VAL A 121 11.73 16.19 -14.82
C VAL A 121 11.51 16.74 -16.23
N ALA A 122 10.93 17.93 -16.35
CA ALA A 122 10.74 18.61 -17.63
C ALA A 122 12.06 18.81 -18.38
N ALA A 123 13.09 19.31 -17.68
CA ALA A 123 14.41 19.53 -18.27
C ALA A 123 15.08 18.22 -18.69
N GLN A 124 15.08 17.21 -17.82
CA GLN A 124 15.73 15.91 -18.07
C GLN A 124 15.08 15.13 -19.21
N LEU A 125 13.74 15.15 -19.28
CA LEU A 125 12.98 14.40 -20.29
C LEU A 125 12.66 15.23 -21.54
N LYS A 126 13.06 16.52 -21.56
CA LYS A 126 12.75 17.48 -22.63
C LYS A 126 11.25 17.58 -22.90
N LEU A 127 10.48 17.68 -21.83
CA LEU A 127 9.03 17.83 -21.82
C LEU A 127 8.63 19.24 -21.40
N SER A 128 7.42 19.64 -21.76
CA SER A 128 6.77 20.76 -21.11
C SER A 128 6.51 20.48 -19.62
N PRO A 129 6.42 21.52 -18.78
CA PRO A 129 6.07 21.35 -17.37
C PRO A 129 4.75 20.58 -17.15
N ASP A 130 3.77 20.75 -18.05
CA ASP A 130 2.49 20.06 -17.95
C ASP A 130 2.61 18.56 -18.25
N ALA A 131 3.37 18.19 -19.28
CA ALA A 131 3.64 16.79 -19.60
C ALA A 131 4.50 16.11 -18.52
N ALA A 132 5.47 16.83 -17.93
CA ALA A 132 6.27 16.35 -16.81
C ALA A 132 5.44 16.14 -15.53
N ALA A 133 4.56 17.08 -15.19
CA ALA A 133 3.61 16.95 -14.10
C ALA A 133 2.67 15.75 -14.30
N LEU A 134 2.13 15.58 -15.51
CA LEU A 134 1.31 14.42 -15.84
C LEU A 134 2.08 13.10 -15.75
N TYR A 135 3.34 13.10 -16.20
CA TYR A 135 4.21 11.93 -16.08
C TYR A 135 4.43 11.55 -14.62
N LEU A 136 4.73 12.50 -13.72
CA LEU A 136 4.88 12.23 -12.28
C LEU A 136 3.61 11.61 -11.67
N MET A 137 2.42 12.12 -12.02
CA MET A 137 1.15 11.53 -11.59
C MET A 137 1.00 10.07 -12.05
N VAL A 138 1.31 9.78 -13.33
CA VAL A 138 1.26 8.42 -13.87
C VAL A 138 2.35 7.52 -13.27
N LEU A 139 3.53 8.07 -12.98
CA LEU A 139 4.68 7.36 -12.43
C LEU A 139 4.43 6.89 -11.00
N ALA A 140 3.86 7.76 -10.17
CA ALA A 140 3.86 7.57 -8.72
C ALA A 140 2.51 7.14 -8.14
N LEU A 141 1.40 7.72 -8.62
CA LEU A 141 0.11 7.59 -7.94
C LEU A 141 -0.55 6.21 -8.20
N PRO A 142 -1.31 5.67 -7.22
CA PRO A 142 -2.02 4.40 -7.38
C PRO A 142 -3.14 4.50 -8.43
N ASP A 143 -3.90 5.59 -8.43
CA ASP A 143 -5.11 5.79 -9.20
C ASP A 143 -5.13 7.09 -10.02
N PRO A 144 -4.13 7.38 -10.88
CA PRO A 144 -4.11 8.53 -11.78
C PRO A 144 -5.12 8.35 -12.93
N THR A 145 -6.40 8.18 -12.61
CA THR A 145 -7.49 8.12 -13.58
C THR A 145 -7.63 9.46 -14.30
N ASP A 146 -8.27 9.45 -15.47
CA ASP A 146 -8.50 10.69 -16.23
C ASP A 146 -9.36 11.69 -15.44
N ARG A 147 -10.31 11.16 -14.65
CA ARG A 147 -11.11 11.95 -13.73
C ARG A 147 -10.27 12.55 -12.61
N ASN A 148 -9.45 11.73 -11.94
CA ASN A 148 -8.67 12.18 -10.79
C ASN A 148 -7.62 13.22 -11.18
N THR A 149 -6.86 12.95 -12.25
CA THR A 149 -5.84 13.90 -12.75
C THR A 149 -6.45 15.25 -13.14
N ALA A 150 -7.65 15.27 -13.72
CA ALA A 150 -8.36 16.51 -14.00
C ALA A 150 -8.86 17.21 -12.71
N ALA A 151 -9.38 16.45 -11.75
CA ALA A 151 -9.88 16.99 -10.49
C ALA A 151 -8.77 17.59 -9.62
N TRP A 152 -7.61 16.92 -9.52
CA TRP A 152 -6.49 17.39 -8.70
C TRP A 152 -5.85 18.66 -9.25
N THR A 153 -5.66 18.73 -10.57
CA THR A 153 -4.99 19.86 -11.21
C THR A 153 -5.92 21.04 -11.52
N GLY A 154 -7.23 20.80 -11.61
CA GLY A 154 -8.20 21.78 -12.09
C GLY A 154 -7.96 22.22 -13.55
N TRP A 155 -7.17 21.48 -14.33
CA TRP A 155 -6.82 21.88 -15.69
C TRP A 155 -8.03 21.82 -16.63
N LYS A 156 -8.14 22.85 -17.47
CA LYS A 156 -9.12 22.86 -18.56
C LYS A 156 -8.82 21.71 -19.56
N PRO A 157 -9.85 21.11 -20.20
CA PRO A 157 -9.66 19.96 -21.09
C PRO A 157 -8.61 20.14 -22.18
N ALA A 158 -8.50 21.35 -22.76
CA ALA A 158 -7.51 21.65 -23.80
C ALA A 158 -6.06 21.53 -23.31
N ARG A 159 -5.77 22.02 -22.09
CA ARG A 159 -4.43 21.92 -21.46
C ARG A 159 -4.08 20.46 -21.18
N MET A 160 -5.01 19.73 -20.58
CA MET A 160 -4.86 18.30 -20.31
C MET A 160 -4.64 17.49 -21.60
N LYS A 161 -5.36 17.82 -22.68
CA LYS A 161 -5.19 17.18 -23.99
C LYS A 161 -3.80 17.44 -24.58
N ALA A 162 -3.29 18.67 -24.48
CA ALA A 162 -1.96 19.01 -24.96
C ALA A 162 -0.87 18.21 -24.21
N ALA A 163 -0.91 18.22 -22.87
CA ALA A 163 0.04 17.47 -22.03
C ALA A 163 0.03 15.96 -22.34
N ARG A 164 -1.17 15.38 -22.52
CA ARG A 164 -1.35 13.99 -22.94
C ARG A 164 -0.77 13.72 -24.33
N THR A 165 -1.02 14.60 -25.28
CA THR A 165 -0.54 14.42 -26.66
C THR A 165 0.99 14.40 -26.69
N GLU A 166 1.62 15.33 -25.97
CA GLU A 166 3.07 15.38 -25.83
C GLU A 166 3.63 14.14 -25.13
N LEU A 167 3.11 13.81 -23.94
CA LEU A 167 3.59 12.65 -23.18
C LEU A 167 3.40 11.34 -23.94
N GLY A 168 2.27 11.18 -24.64
CA GLY A 168 1.96 10.01 -25.46
C GLY A 168 2.83 9.86 -26.72
N ALA A 169 3.56 10.90 -27.12
CA ALA A 169 4.54 10.84 -28.20
C ALA A 169 5.91 10.29 -27.73
N THR A 170 6.06 10.00 -26.43
CA THR A 170 7.30 9.46 -25.83
C THR A 170 7.17 7.96 -25.55
N PRO A 171 8.30 7.25 -25.37
CA PRO A 171 8.29 5.86 -24.90
C PRO A 171 8.05 5.72 -23.39
N LEU A 172 7.91 6.83 -22.65
CA LEU A 172 7.74 6.82 -21.19
C LEU A 172 6.40 6.22 -20.74
N VAL A 173 5.41 6.24 -21.64
CA VAL A 173 4.09 5.69 -21.43
C VAL A 173 3.65 4.85 -22.63
N VAL A 174 2.76 3.90 -22.38
CA VAL A 174 2.03 3.17 -23.42
C VAL A 174 0.59 3.67 -23.42
N THR A 175 0.05 3.95 -24.61
CA THR A 175 -1.36 4.30 -24.78
C THR A 175 -2.20 3.07 -25.08
N GLY A 176 -3.41 3.01 -24.53
CA GLY A 176 -4.32 1.90 -24.79
C GLY A 176 -5.52 1.88 -23.87
N THR A 177 -6.18 0.74 -23.81
CA THR A 177 -7.33 0.51 -22.92
C THR A 177 -7.01 -0.63 -21.97
N ARG A 178 -7.24 -0.41 -20.67
CA ARG A 178 -7.29 -1.48 -19.67
C ARG A 178 -8.61 -1.45 -18.94
N PRO A 179 -9.32 -2.60 -18.83
CA PRO A 179 -10.59 -2.66 -18.11
C PRO A 179 -10.47 -2.07 -16.71
N ARG A 180 -11.42 -1.20 -16.35
CA ARG A 180 -11.53 -0.49 -15.05
C ARG A 180 -10.41 0.49 -14.71
N ALA A 181 -9.35 0.63 -15.50
CA ALA A 181 -8.25 1.54 -15.16
C ALA A 181 -8.63 3.04 -15.21
N GLY A 182 -9.71 3.39 -15.94
CA GLY A 182 -10.25 4.75 -16.00
C GLY A 182 -9.30 5.78 -16.60
N ARG A 183 -8.29 5.33 -17.37
CA ARG A 183 -7.28 6.15 -18.06
C ARG A 183 -6.79 5.48 -19.33
N THR A 184 -6.08 6.24 -20.13
CA THR A 184 -5.54 5.82 -21.44
C THR A 184 -4.02 5.76 -21.51
N MET A 185 -3.31 6.18 -20.45
CA MET A 185 -1.85 6.17 -20.36
C MET A 185 -1.36 5.33 -19.19
N PHE A 186 -0.29 4.58 -19.45
CA PHE A 186 0.19 3.51 -18.60
C PHE A 186 1.70 3.48 -18.57
N LEU A 187 2.31 3.09 -17.45
CA LEU A 187 3.74 2.80 -17.46
C LEU A 187 3.99 1.49 -18.24
N PRO A 188 5.09 1.40 -19.01
CA PRO A 188 5.56 0.13 -19.55
C PRO A 188 5.79 -0.90 -18.43
N GLY A 189 5.39 -2.16 -18.65
CA GLY A 189 5.63 -3.25 -17.70
C GLY A 189 4.39 -4.06 -17.30
N GLY A 190 4.59 -4.92 -16.29
CA GLY A 190 3.57 -5.81 -15.72
C GLY A 190 2.50 -5.09 -14.90
N TRP A 191 1.42 -5.82 -14.60
CA TRP A 191 0.23 -5.28 -13.93
C TRP A 191 -0.29 -6.20 -12.83
N HIS A 192 -0.72 -5.59 -11.73
CA HIS A 192 -1.58 -6.24 -10.75
C HIS A 192 -3.03 -6.14 -11.21
N ALA A 193 -3.62 -7.27 -11.59
CA ALA A 193 -5.00 -7.37 -12.05
C ALA A 193 -5.99 -7.52 -10.88
N PHE A 194 -5.98 -6.55 -9.95
CA PHE A 194 -6.83 -6.61 -8.76
C PHE A 194 -8.32 -6.72 -9.08
N GLY A 195 -9.10 -7.43 -8.27
CA GLY A 195 -10.57 -7.38 -8.32
C GLY A 195 -11.12 -6.06 -7.76
N ALA A 196 -12.40 -5.77 -8.01
CA ALA A 196 -13.07 -4.64 -7.35
C ALA A 196 -13.02 -4.81 -5.81
N PRO A 197 -12.86 -3.71 -5.03
CA PRO A 197 -12.89 -2.30 -5.46
C PRO A 197 -11.55 -1.73 -5.96
N LEU A 198 -10.45 -2.48 -5.86
CA LEU A 198 -9.13 -2.00 -6.25
C LEU A 198 -9.01 -1.83 -7.78
N LEU A 199 -8.39 -0.73 -8.19
CA LEU A 199 -8.05 -0.51 -9.59
C LEU A 199 -6.82 -1.32 -9.98
N PRO A 200 -6.71 -1.79 -11.23
CA PRO A 200 -5.46 -2.32 -11.74
C PRO A 200 -4.33 -1.28 -11.58
N VAL A 201 -3.14 -1.74 -11.21
CA VAL A 201 -1.97 -0.88 -11.03
C VAL A 201 -0.72 -1.52 -11.61
N GLU A 202 0.21 -0.70 -12.08
CA GLU A 202 1.48 -1.17 -12.61
C GLU A 202 2.34 -1.80 -11.50
N VAL A 203 2.91 -2.99 -11.77
CA VAL A 203 3.78 -3.72 -10.84
C VAL A 203 4.96 -2.86 -10.39
N TRP A 204 5.43 -1.97 -11.26
CA TRP A 204 6.51 -1.03 -10.93
C TRP A 204 6.21 -0.18 -9.68
N LYS A 205 4.95 0.13 -9.37
CA LYS A 205 4.57 0.95 -8.20
C LYS A 205 4.48 0.17 -6.88
N SER A 206 4.51 -1.15 -6.92
CA SER A 206 4.13 -2.04 -5.80
C SER A 206 4.79 -1.69 -4.47
N ARG A 207 6.09 -1.38 -4.52
CA ARG A 207 6.92 -1.13 -3.32
C ARG A 207 6.40 0.01 -2.43
N TRP A 208 5.67 0.98 -3.01
CA TRP A 208 5.14 2.11 -2.26
C TRP A 208 3.65 1.98 -1.94
N LEU A 209 2.95 1.01 -2.51
CA LEU A 209 1.49 0.89 -2.43
C LEU A 209 1.03 -0.21 -1.47
N GLY A 210 1.93 -0.72 -0.63
CA GLY A 210 1.62 -1.81 0.31
C GLY A 210 1.17 -3.11 -0.36
N ILE A 211 1.69 -3.36 -1.57
CA ILE A 211 1.45 -4.58 -2.32
C ILE A 211 2.61 -5.54 -2.02
N ASP A 212 2.29 -6.72 -1.50
CA ASP A 212 3.28 -7.74 -1.17
C ASP A 212 3.83 -8.46 -2.43
N GLY A 213 4.82 -9.33 -2.24
CA GLY A 213 5.43 -10.10 -3.32
C GLY A 213 4.48 -11.09 -4.02
N GLN A 214 3.28 -11.31 -3.48
CA GLN A 214 2.22 -12.11 -4.07
C GLN A 214 1.16 -11.25 -4.79
N GLY A 215 1.39 -9.93 -4.90
CA GLY A 215 0.46 -9.01 -5.52
C GLY A 215 -0.78 -8.75 -4.69
N ARG A 216 -0.72 -8.87 -3.36
CA ARG A 216 -1.84 -8.60 -2.45
C ARG A 216 -1.65 -7.26 -1.75
N ALA A 217 -2.68 -6.42 -1.76
CA ALA A 217 -2.71 -5.20 -0.97
C ALA A 217 -3.12 -5.54 0.46
N ALA A 218 -2.23 -5.28 1.43
CA ALA A 218 -2.44 -5.71 2.83
C ALA A 218 -3.76 -5.21 3.41
N LEU A 219 -4.12 -3.94 3.17
CA LEU A 219 -5.35 -3.31 3.66
C LEU A 219 -6.57 -3.54 2.76
N GLN A 220 -6.47 -4.40 1.73
CA GLN A 220 -7.45 -4.52 0.65
C GLN A 220 -7.75 -3.19 -0.08
N ILE A 221 -6.85 -2.22 0.07
CA ILE A 221 -6.79 -0.93 -0.61
C ILE A 221 -5.33 -0.63 -0.91
N THR A 222 -5.04 0.05 -2.02
CA THR A 222 -3.71 0.56 -2.33
C THR A 222 -3.54 1.91 -1.64
N VAL A 223 -2.74 1.95 -0.58
CA VAL A 223 -2.41 3.20 0.14
C VAL A 223 -0.93 3.48 -0.06
N PRO A 224 -0.56 4.69 -0.52
CA PRO A 224 0.83 5.13 -0.49
C PRO A 224 1.40 5.05 0.93
N ARG A 225 2.60 4.47 1.06
CA ARG A 225 3.36 4.40 2.32
C ARG A 225 4.22 5.64 2.59
N LEU A 226 4.13 6.62 1.69
CA LEU A 226 4.84 7.89 1.77
C LEU A 226 3.83 9.02 1.58
N PRO A 227 4.08 10.20 2.16
CA PRO A 227 3.45 11.44 1.73
C PRO A 227 3.51 11.58 0.22
N VAL A 228 2.45 12.09 -0.42
CA VAL A 228 2.38 12.21 -1.88
C VAL A 228 3.58 12.98 -2.50
N PRO A 229 4.06 14.09 -1.92
CA PRO A 229 5.28 14.77 -2.42
C PRO A 229 6.51 13.86 -2.42
N GLU A 230 6.76 13.17 -1.30
CA GLU A 230 7.88 12.23 -1.16
C GLU A 230 7.73 11.01 -2.08
N LEU A 231 6.50 10.59 -2.36
CA LEU A 231 6.22 9.54 -3.32
C LEU A 231 6.66 9.94 -4.74
N PHE A 232 6.43 11.19 -5.16
CA PHE A 232 6.93 11.68 -6.46
C PHE A 232 8.46 11.68 -6.50
N GLU A 233 9.10 12.18 -5.45
CA GLU A 233 10.57 12.21 -5.34
C GLU A 233 11.17 10.79 -5.36
N ALA A 234 10.60 9.87 -4.58
CA ALA A 234 11.06 8.47 -4.53
C ALA A 234 10.88 7.75 -5.87
N ALA A 235 9.76 8.02 -6.56
CA ALA A 235 9.51 7.46 -7.88
C ALA A 235 10.50 7.99 -8.92
N TRP A 236 10.77 9.29 -8.93
CA TRP A 236 11.75 9.89 -9.83
C TRP A 236 13.18 9.42 -9.53
N ARG A 237 13.55 9.36 -8.24
CA ARG A 237 14.86 8.85 -7.81
C ARG A 237 15.12 7.46 -8.35
N ARG A 238 14.14 6.56 -8.27
CA ARG A 238 14.25 5.20 -8.81
C ARG A 238 14.52 5.17 -10.32
N VAL A 239 13.93 6.09 -11.08
CA VAL A 239 14.22 6.24 -12.51
C VAL A 239 15.68 6.66 -12.72
N LEU A 240 16.16 7.65 -11.96
CA LEU A 240 17.54 8.13 -12.01
C LEU A 240 18.56 7.05 -11.59
N ASP A 241 18.19 6.19 -10.64
CA ASP A 241 19.01 5.07 -10.17
C ASP A 241 19.06 3.90 -11.16
N GLY A 242 18.50 4.06 -12.37
CA GLY A 242 18.59 3.09 -13.46
C GLY A 242 17.52 2.00 -13.44
N ASP A 243 16.43 2.19 -12.68
CA ASP A 243 15.28 1.27 -12.66
C ASP A 243 13.99 1.93 -13.19
N PRO A 244 13.97 2.41 -14.46
CA PRO A 244 12.77 2.98 -15.06
C PRO A 244 11.70 1.91 -15.32
N PRO A 245 10.42 2.32 -15.42
CA PRO A 245 9.38 1.41 -15.89
C PRO A 245 9.71 0.90 -17.30
N ARG A 246 9.74 -0.42 -17.45
CA ARG A 246 10.07 -1.10 -18.70
C ARG A 246 9.24 -2.37 -18.87
N LEU A 247 9.02 -2.76 -20.12
CA LEU A 247 8.50 -4.10 -20.41
C LEU A 247 9.51 -5.13 -19.92
N GLU A 248 9.06 -6.11 -19.16
CA GLU A 248 9.89 -7.27 -18.85
C GLU A 248 10.20 -7.99 -20.18
N GLU A 249 11.47 -8.20 -20.46
CA GLU A 249 11.88 -9.09 -21.55
C GLU A 249 11.43 -10.50 -21.17
N LEU A 250 10.38 -10.98 -21.82
CA LEU A 250 9.98 -12.39 -21.72
C LEU A 250 11.13 -13.22 -22.28
N SER A 251 11.94 -13.81 -21.40
CA SER A 251 12.85 -14.89 -21.78
C SER A 251 11.96 -16.05 -22.23
N THR A 252 11.67 -16.12 -23.53
CA THR A 252 11.03 -17.27 -24.14
C THR A 252 12.03 -18.42 -24.09
N GLY A 253 12.07 -19.10 -22.95
CA GLY A 253 12.74 -20.37 -22.79
C GLY A 253 12.15 -21.33 -23.82
N ARG A 254 12.89 -21.51 -24.92
CA ARG A 254 12.61 -22.46 -25.99
C ARG A 254 12.46 -23.84 -25.32
N ARG A 255 11.22 -24.34 -25.18
CA ARG A 255 10.99 -25.74 -24.84
C ARG A 255 11.63 -26.58 -25.95
N ARG A 256 12.65 -27.36 -25.58
CA ARG A 256 13.04 -28.56 -26.32
C ARG A 256 12.14 -29.71 -25.90
#